data_AF-A0A7S0LAM5-F1
#
_entry.id   AF-A0A7S0LAM5-F1
#
_cell.length_a   1.000
_cell.length_b   1.000
_cell.length_c   1.000
_cell.angle_alpha   90.00
_cell.angle_beta   90.00
_cell.angle_gamma   90.00
#
_symmetry.space_group_name_H-M   'P 1'
#
loop_
_entity.id
_entity.type
_entity.pdbx_description
1 polymer ?
#
loop_
_entity_poly.entity_id
_entity_poly.type
_entity_poly.pdbx_seq_one_letter_code
_entity_poly.pdbx_strand_id
1 'polypeptide(L)'
;TRQQTLEVAGVSICVLPFSRGRLNRELPACDVLVTHVPPRGVRDTCYNGDHAGSRFLREAVERGRSKPRAWLCGHIHEARGHELVRFGPPSCRPPLVVNAAAANSGRATRLEHGGLVLDVEAEDDAPIGGAAEGGVEGSDVGAQRLLAVDLGLRTGVALFASDGRLLQYEHMHAQNAASLGAMAEALLSSCGVTHLALEGRDYLVRREWEDAVSRVADRFGTCPAEILDVSPEEWRRELLLPKERADGSSAKAAARIIARQLIADLSTFRHEGSLPTDVAEALLVGYFTSRSLGWCTREPAVRRFTNGNVMA
;
A
#
# COMPACT_ATOMS: atom_id res chain seq x y z
N THR A 1 -1.53 2.94 -38.15
CA THR A 1 -2.92 2.85 -37.67
C THR A 1 -3.32 4.23 -37.14
N ARG A 2 -4.54 4.71 -37.38
CA ARG A 2 -4.98 6.07 -36.98
C ARG A 2 -5.64 6.04 -35.61
N GLN A 3 -5.47 7.11 -34.83
CA GLN A 3 -6.30 7.40 -33.65
C GLN A 3 -7.78 7.44 -34.05
N GLN A 4 -8.65 6.93 -33.19
CA GLN A 4 -10.10 6.97 -33.37
C GLN A 4 -10.76 7.59 -32.13
N THR A 5 -11.74 8.45 -32.35
CA THR A 5 -12.61 8.97 -31.29
C THR A 5 -14.02 8.54 -31.60
N LEU A 6 -14.72 8.03 -30.60
CA LEU A 6 -16.09 7.56 -30.68
C LEU A 6 -16.88 8.11 -29.50
N GLU A 7 -18.18 8.30 -29.70
CA GLU A 7 -19.07 8.83 -28.68
C GLU A 7 -20.13 7.78 -28.38
N VAL A 8 -20.32 7.46 -27.10
CA VAL A 8 -21.29 6.45 -26.65
C VAL A 8 -22.04 7.03 -25.46
N ALA A 9 -23.36 7.21 -25.61
CA ALA A 9 -24.22 7.74 -24.55
C ALA A 9 -23.70 9.06 -23.94
N GLY A 10 -23.16 9.96 -24.77
CA GLY A 10 -22.59 11.25 -24.34
C GLY A 10 -21.16 11.18 -23.79
N VAL A 11 -20.56 9.99 -23.69
CA VAL A 11 -19.16 9.81 -23.26
C VAL A 11 -18.24 9.72 -24.47
N SER A 12 -17.23 10.59 -24.53
CA SER A 12 -16.21 10.60 -25.58
C SER A 12 -15.05 9.65 -25.26
N ILE A 13 -14.82 8.68 -26.13
CA ILE A 13 -13.79 7.64 -25.97
C ILE A 13 -12.74 7.81 -27.08
N CYS A 14 -11.50 8.06 -26.68
CA CYS A 14 -10.35 8.14 -27.59
C CYS A 14 -9.53 6.86 -27.51
N VAL A 15 -9.43 6.13 -28.63
CA VAL A 15 -8.65 4.90 -28.74
C VAL A 15 -7.37 5.15 -29.53
N LEU A 16 -6.23 4.90 -28.90
CA LEU A 16 -4.93 5.01 -29.53
C LEU A 16 -4.42 3.64 -29.99
N PRO A 17 -3.90 3.54 -31.22
CA PRO A 17 -3.23 2.33 -31.66
C PRO A 17 -1.93 2.12 -30.89
N PHE A 18 -1.49 0.87 -30.82
CA PHE A 18 -0.16 0.56 -30.28
C PHE A 18 0.93 1.32 -31.07
N SER A 19 1.79 2.01 -30.32
CA SER A 19 2.98 2.70 -30.83
C SER A 19 4.10 2.57 -29.81
N ARG A 20 5.33 2.34 -30.30
CA ARG A 20 6.55 2.34 -29.49
C ARG A 20 7.21 3.73 -29.37
N GLY A 21 6.72 4.72 -30.13
CA GLY A 21 7.33 6.04 -30.27
C GLY A 21 6.41 7.20 -29.86
N ARG A 22 6.88 8.43 -30.08
CA ARG A 22 6.09 9.66 -29.84
C ARG A 22 4.76 9.61 -30.60
N LEU A 23 3.76 10.27 -30.02
CA LEU A 23 2.53 10.57 -30.73
C LEU A 23 2.83 11.66 -31.77
N ASN A 24 2.41 11.43 -33.01
CA ASN A 24 2.61 12.38 -34.11
C ASN A 24 1.61 13.56 -34.09
N ARG A 25 0.65 13.54 -33.15
CA ARG A 25 -0.42 14.53 -32.97
C ARG A 25 -0.73 14.65 -31.48
N GLU A 26 -1.26 15.79 -31.08
CA GLU A 26 -1.77 15.99 -29.72
C GLU A 26 -2.95 15.07 -29.44
N LEU A 27 -3.12 14.71 -28.16
CA LEU A 27 -4.28 13.95 -27.72
C LEU A 27 -5.52 14.85 -27.73
N PRO A 28 -6.64 14.40 -28.31
CA PRO A 28 -7.89 15.14 -28.23
C PRO A 28 -8.39 15.15 -26.79
N ALA A 29 -9.18 16.16 -26.44
CA ALA A 29 -10.00 16.09 -25.25
C ALA A 29 -10.94 14.87 -25.36
N CYS A 30 -11.00 14.07 -24.30
CA CYS A 30 -11.86 12.90 -24.22
C CYS A 30 -12.14 12.55 -22.75
N ASP A 31 -13.24 11.85 -22.52
CA ASP A 31 -13.63 11.34 -21.20
C ASP A 31 -12.90 10.04 -20.86
N VAL A 32 -12.73 9.17 -21.86
CA VAL A 32 -12.04 7.88 -21.69
C VAL A 32 -10.93 7.77 -22.72
N LEU A 33 -9.71 7.56 -22.22
CA LEU A 33 -8.54 7.27 -23.06
C LEU A 33 -8.27 5.76 -23.04
N VAL A 34 -8.10 5.14 -24.21
CA VAL A 34 -7.77 3.71 -24.34
C VAL A 34 -6.44 3.56 -25.06
N THR A 35 -5.50 2.85 -24.43
CA THR A 35 -4.16 2.61 -24.96
C THR A 35 -3.77 1.13 -24.84
N HIS A 36 -2.79 0.68 -25.62
CA HIS A 36 -2.31 -0.69 -25.46
C HIS A 36 -1.48 -0.85 -24.19
N VAL A 37 -0.50 0.06 -23.98
CA VAL A 37 0.42 0.05 -22.85
C VAL A 37 0.01 1.09 -21.80
N PRO A 38 0.33 0.85 -20.52
CA PRO A 38 0.11 1.81 -19.44
C PRO A 38 0.99 3.08 -19.58
N PRO A 39 0.67 4.15 -18.84
CA PRO A 39 1.58 5.28 -18.67
C PRO A 39 2.86 4.81 -17.95
N ARG A 40 4.01 5.40 -18.30
CA ARG A 40 5.25 5.13 -17.57
C ARG A 40 5.08 5.42 -16.07
N GLY A 41 5.47 4.48 -15.22
CA GLY A 41 5.43 4.62 -13.75
C GLY A 41 4.05 4.47 -13.14
N VAL A 42 3.05 4.02 -13.89
CA VAL A 42 1.68 3.80 -13.41
C VAL A 42 1.19 2.47 -13.95
N ARG A 43 0.98 1.48 -13.07
CA ARG A 43 0.53 0.12 -13.47
C ARG A 43 1.36 -0.49 -14.62
N ASP A 44 2.67 -0.23 -14.65
CA ASP A 44 3.56 -0.58 -15.77
C ASP A 44 4.80 -1.39 -15.40
N THR A 45 4.88 -1.89 -14.17
CA THR A 45 6.01 -2.66 -13.66
C THR A 45 5.92 -4.12 -14.08
N CYS A 46 6.97 -4.62 -14.76
CA CYS A 46 7.13 -6.03 -15.13
C CYS A 46 7.67 -6.86 -13.95
N TYR A 47 7.66 -8.21 -14.06
CA TYR A 47 8.21 -9.11 -13.03
C TYR A 47 9.67 -8.84 -12.62
N ASN A 48 10.47 -8.28 -13.53
CA ASN A 48 11.87 -7.96 -13.30
C ASN A 48 12.08 -6.57 -12.66
N GLY A 49 11.00 -5.85 -12.33
CA GLY A 49 11.04 -4.49 -11.77
C GLY A 49 11.17 -3.39 -12.82
N ASP A 50 11.31 -3.72 -14.10
CA ASP A 50 11.38 -2.70 -15.15
C ASP A 50 10.01 -2.07 -15.42
N HIS A 51 10.04 -0.78 -15.71
CA HIS A 51 8.88 -0.04 -16.20
C HIS A 51 8.76 -0.19 -17.72
N ALA A 52 7.71 -0.84 -18.20
CA ALA A 52 7.41 -1.03 -19.62
C ALA A 52 6.36 -0.04 -20.17
N GLY A 53 5.88 0.88 -19.34
CA GLY A 53 4.90 1.89 -19.72
C GLY A 53 5.49 2.98 -20.60
N SER A 54 4.62 3.64 -21.36
CA SER A 54 5.01 4.66 -22.32
C SER A 54 5.23 6.02 -21.65
N ARG A 55 6.46 6.54 -21.76
CA ARG A 55 6.79 7.93 -21.37
C ARG A 55 6.03 8.93 -22.25
N PHE A 56 5.90 8.62 -23.55
CA PHE A 56 5.24 9.52 -24.50
C PHE A 56 3.75 9.68 -24.23
N LEU A 57 3.06 8.61 -23.86
CA LEU A 57 1.65 8.69 -23.49
C LEU A 57 1.46 9.50 -22.20
N ARG A 58 2.30 9.22 -21.18
CA ARG A 58 2.30 9.96 -19.92
C ARG A 58 2.47 11.46 -20.15
N GLU A 59 3.54 11.83 -20.86
CA GLU A 59 3.82 13.24 -21.16
C GLU A 59 2.70 13.91 -21.98
N ALA A 60 2.07 13.18 -22.90
CA ALA A 60 0.98 13.73 -23.70
C ALA A 60 -0.27 14.04 -22.85
N VAL A 61 -0.62 13.15 -21.92
CA VAL A 61 -1.72 13.39 -20.97
C VAL A 61 -1.34 14.49 -19.99
N GLU A 62 -0.10 14.54 -19.50
CA GLU A 62 0.39 15.61 -18.61
C GLU A 62 0.31 17.00 -19.26
N ARG A 63 0.68 17.12 -20.55
CA ARG A 63 0.61 18.37 -21.33
C ARG A 63 -0.81 18.75 -21.77
N GLY A 64 -1.72 17.79 -21.89
CA GLY A 64 -3.10 18.03 -22.33
C GLY A 64 -3.85 19.01 -21.41
N ARG A 65 -4.72 19.86 -21.96
CA ARG A 65 -5.47 20.83 -21.15
C ARG A 65 -6.55 20.17 -20.29
N SER A 66 -7.24 19.19 -20.85
CA SER A 66 -8.21 18.34 -20.16
C SER A 66 -7.58 16.98 -19.86
N LYS A 67 -7.86 16.42 -18.68
CA LYS A 67 -7.49 15.03 -18.36
C LYS A 67 -8.68 14.14 -18.61
N PRO A 68 -8.47 12.91 -19.13
CA PRO A 68 -9.57 11.96 -19.19
C PRO A 68 -10.07 11.64 -17.78
N ARG A 69 -11.32 11.22 -17.67
CA ARG A 69 -11.92 10.68 -16.44
C ARG A 69 -11.38 9.28 -16.15
N ALA A 70 -11.17 8.49 -17.21
CA ALA A 70 -10.59 7.16 -17.12
C ALA A 70 -9.55 6.92 -18.22
N TRP A 71 -8.49 6.20 -17.88
CA TRP A 71 -7.46 5.76 -18.83
C TRP A 71 -7.32 4.24 -18.77
N LEU A 72 -7.90 3.56 -19.76
CA LEU A 72 -7.88 2.10 -19.89
C LEU A 72 -6.65 1.65 -20.69
N CYS A 73 -5.92 0.68 -20.16
CA CYS A 73 -4.74 0.10 -20.77
C CYS A 73 -4.62 -1.40 -20.50
N GLY A 74 -3.62 -2.05 -21.08
CA GLY A 74 -3.35 -3.47 -20.86
C GLY A 74 -1.85 -3.78 -20.91
N HIS A 75 -1.49 -4.90 -21.53
CA HIS A 75 -0.11 -5.32 -21.83
C HIS A 75 0.72 -5.83 -20.64
N ILE A 76 0.68 -5.18 -19.47
CA ILE A 76 1.51 -5.56 -18.32
C ILE A 76 0.67 -6.36 -17.32
N HIS A 77 0.72 -7.68 -17.43
CA HIS A 77 -0.12 -8.60 -16.66
C HIS A 77 0.18 -8.52 -15.16
N GLU A 78 1.45 -8.30 -14.83
CA GLU A 78 1.99 -8.21 -13.47
C GLU A 78 1.49 -6.97 -12.74
N ALA A 79 1.14 -5.94 -13.50
CA ALA A 79 0.67 -4.67 -12.98
C ALA A 79 -0.82 -4.42 -13.27
N ARG A 80 -1.62 -5.47 -13.53
CA ARG A 80 -3.09 -5.39 -13.65
C ARG A 80 -3.69 -4.74 -12.42
N GLY A 81 -4.58 -3.77 -12.58
CA GLY A 81 -5.27 -3.09 -11.48
C GLY A 81 -5.65 -1.67 -11.86
N HIS A 82 -5.99 -0.85 -10.88
CA HIS A 82 -6.36 0.54 -11.13
C HIS A 82 -5.71 1.47 -10.10
N GLU A 83 -5.61 2.75 -10.45
CA GLU A 83 -5.04 3.80 -9.61
C GLU A 83 -5.58 5.17 -10.05
N LEU A 84 -5.96 6.02 -9.09
CA LEU A 84 -6.25 7.44 -9.37
C LEU A 84 -4.92 8.18 -9.47
N VAL A 85 -4.61 8.69 -10.66
CA VAL A 85 -3.32 9.34 -10.91
C VAL A 85 -3.52 10.77 -11.34
N ARG A 86 -2.87 11.70 -10.64
CA ARG A 86 -2.84 13.10 -11.03
C ARG A 86 -1.79 13.32 -12.10
N PHE A 87 -2.25 13.69 -13.29
CA PHE A 87 -1.39 14.22 -14.34
C PHE A 87 -1.57 15.74 -14.36
N GLY A 88 -0.47 16.49 -14.26
CA GLY A 88 -0.51 17.96 -14.28
C GLY A 88 -0.88 18.61 -12.94
N PRO A 89 -1.33 19.88 -12.94
CA PRO A 89 -1.49 20.69 -11.73
C PRO A 89 -2.62 20.20 -10.82
N PRO A 90 -2.65 20.62 -9.53
CA PRO A 90 -3.69 20.24 -8.56
C PRO A 90 -5.12 20.58 -9.00
N SER A 91 -5.30 21.57 -9.87
CA SER A 91 -6.59 21.96 -10.43
C SER A 91 -7.18 20.95 -11.43
N CYS A 92 -6.37 20.05 -11.98
CA CYS A 92 -6.87 19.00 -12.87
C CYS A 92 -7.43 17.82 -12.07
N ARG A 93 -8.59 17.31 -12.48
CA ARG A 93 -9.14 16.05 -11.97
C ARG A 93 -8.16 14.90 -12.26
N PRO A 94 -7.88 14.01 -11.28
CA PRO A 94 -7.09 12.81 -11.52
C PRO A 94 -7.91 11.75 -12.30
N PRO A 95 -7.44 11.24 -13.46
CA PRO A 95 -8.02 10.07 -14.09
C PRO A 95 -7.89 8.82 -13.22
N LEU A 96 -8.88 7.93 -13.33
CA LEU A 96 -8.72 6.53 -12.96
C LEU A 96 -7.97 5.79 -14.07
N VAL A 97 -6.70 5.45 -13.83
CA VAL A 97 -5.92 4.61 -14.74
C VAL A 97 -6.20 3.15 -14.42
N VAL A 98 -6.55 2.35 -15.43
CA VAL A 98 -6.93 0.95 -15.28
C VAL A 98 -6.12 0.11 -16.25
N ASN A 99 -5.22 -0.71 -15.71
CA ASN A 99 -4.59 -1.78 -16.47
C ASN A 99 -5.46 -3.04 -16.37
N ALA A 100 -6.20 -3.30 -17.46
CA ALA A 100 -7.15 -4.40 -17.60
C ALA A 100 -6.51 -5.66 -18.24
N ALA A 101 -5.21 -5.89 -18.05
CA ALA A 101 -4.52 -7.11 -18.49
C ALA A 101 -5.02 -8.36 -17.72
N ALA A 102 -6.23 -8.82 -18.04
CA ALA A 102 -6.95 -9.88 -17.34
C ALA A 102 -6.68 -11.30 -17.91
N ALA A 103 -5.99 -11.39 -19.04
CA ALA A 103 -5.67 -12.66 -19.69
C ALA A 103 -4.38 -13.28 -19.14
N ASN A 104 -4.16 -14.56 -19.42
CA ASN A 104 -2.92 -15.25 -19.09
C ASN A 104 -1.70 -14.59 -19.75
N SER A 105 -0.55 -14.63 -19.07
CA SER A 105 0.71 -14.12 -19.61
C SER A 105 1.11 -14.81 -20.92
N GLY A 106 1.79 -14.08 -21.80
CA GLY A 106 2.21 -14.57 -23.11
C GLY A 106 1.10 -14.43 -24.15
N ARG A 107 0.61 -15.55 -24.71
CA ARG A 107 -0.51 -15.52 -25.65
C ARG A 107 -1.82 -15.50 -24.86
N ALA A 108 -2.50 -14.35 -24.86
CA ALA A 108 -3.81 -14.13 -24.24
C ALA A 108 -4.88 -15.06 -24.84
N THR A 109 -4.96 -16.28 -24.31
CA THR A 109 -5.80 -17.38 -24.82
C THR A 109 -6.90 -17.75 -23.83
N ARG A 110 -6.79 -17.32 -22.58
CA ARG A 110 -7.84 -17.42 -21.55
C ARG A 110 -7.80 -16.20 -20.62
N LEU A 111 -8.94 -15.87 -20.02
CA LEU A 111 -9.02 -14.92 -18.93
C LEU A 111 -8.60 -15.60 -17.62
N GLU A 112 -7.67 -15.01 -16.89
CA GLU A 112 -7.28 -15.41 -15.54
C GLU A 112 -7.95 -14.55 -14.47
N HIS A 113 -8.50 -13.40 -14.89
CA HIS A 113 -9.23 -12.50 -14.02
C HIS A 113 -10.59 -12.15 -14.62
N GLY A 114 -11.57 -11.92 -13.74
CA GLY A 114 -12.90 -11.49 -14.13
C GLY A 114 -12.90 -10.14 -14.87
N GLY A 115 -14.00 -9.89 -15.58
CA GLY A 115 -14.27 -8.59 -16.20
C GLY A 115 -14.33 -7.48 -15.16
N LEU A 116 -14.03 -6.26 -15.60
CA LEU A 116 -14.08 -5.07 -14.79
C LEU A 116 -15.17 -4.16 -15.34
N VAL A 117 -16.05 -3.69 -14.45
CA VAL A 117 -17.12 -2.74 -14.75
C VAL A 117 -16.70 -1.37 -14.19
N LEU A 118 -16.83 -0.33 -15.01
CA LEU A 118 -16.52 1.05 -14.66
C LEU A 118 -17.72 1.91 -15.02
N ASP A 119 -18.26 2.60 -14.02
CA ASP A 119 -19.28 3.61 -14.24
C ASP A 119 -18.62 4.94 -14.63
N VAL A 120 -18.97 5.44 -15.81
CA VAL A 120 -18.51 6.73 -16.33
C VAL A 120 -19.74 7.57 -16.62
N GLU A 121 -20.02 8.54 -15.76
CA GLU A 121 -21.12 9.48 -15.97
C GLU A 121 -20.83 10.41 -17.15
N ALA A 122 -21.87 10.91 -17.83
CA ALA A 122 -21.73 11.73 -19.03
C ALA A 122 -21.55 13.23 -18.75
N GLU A 123 -21.89 13.71 -17.55
CA GLU A 123 -21.78 15.12 -17.18
C GLU A 123 -20.71 15.34 -16.11
N ASP A 124 -20.11 16.53 -16.12
CA ASP A 124 -19.33 17.06 -15.00
C ASP A 124 -20.32 17.77 -14.07
N ASP A 125 -20.57 17.24 -12.89
CA ASP A 125 -21.09 18.08 -11.81
C ASP A 125 -20.10 19.23 -11.59
N ALA A 126 -20.68 20.43 -11.48
CA ALA A 126 -20.05 21.75 -11.56
C ALA A 126 -18.90 22.01 -10.54
N PRO A 127 -18.25 23.19 -10.60
CA PRO A 127 -16.80 23.39 -10.43
C PRO A 127 -16.22 22.90 -9.10
N ILE A 128 -14.92 22.62 -9.12
CA ILE A 128 -14.04 22.59 -7.94
C ILE A 128 -14.00 24.02 -7.35
N GLY A 129 -15.06 24.33 -6.62
CA GLY A 129 -15.37 25.58 -5.96
C GLY A 129 -16.15 25.27 -4.70
N GLY A 130 -15.68 24.28 -3.94
CA GLY A 130 -15.97 24.12 -2.53
C GLY A 130 -14.64 24.31 -1.83
N ALA A 131 -14.57 25.36 -1.01
CA ALA A 131 -13.61 25.43 0.08
C ALA A 131 -13.57 24.06 0.76
N ALA A 132 -12.41 23.74 1.35
CA ALA A 132 -12.33 22.74 2.38
C ALA A 132 -13.38 23.08 3.46
N GLU A 133 -14.59 22.58 3.29
CA GLU A 133 -15.48 22.35 4.40
C GLU A 133 -14.81 21.24 5.17
N GLY A 134 -14.14 21.66 6.23
CA GLY A 134 -13.86 20.81 7.36
C GLY A 134 -15.12 20.01 7.69
N GLY A 135 -15.12 18.74 7.32
CA GLY A 135 -15.50 17.71 8.28
C GLY A 135 -14.28 17.51 9.16
N VAL A 136 -14.11 18.36 10.18
CA VAL A 136 -14.47 18.01 11.55
C VAL A 136 -14.07 16.57 11.82
N GLU A 137 -12.88 16.46 12.41
CA GLU A 137 -12.63 15.62 13.58
C GLU A 137 -13.86 14.79 13.95
N GLY A 138 -13.96 13.61 13.34
CA GLY A 138 -14.48 12.48 14.10
C GLY A 138 -13.49 12.33 15.24
N SER A 139 -13.84 12.85 16.41
CA SER A 139 -13.11 12.63 17.64
C SER A 139 -12.82 11.14 17.71
N ASP A 140 -11.56 10.78 17.53
CA ASP A 140 -11.04 9.40 17.55
C ASP A 140 -11.00 8.85 18.99
N VAL A 141 -11.94 9.31 19.80
CA VAL A 141 -12.08 9.02 21.22
C VAL A 141 -12.66 7.61 21.31
N GLY A 142 -11.77 6.63 21.38
CA GLY A 142 -12.10 5.21 21.53
C GLY A 142 -11.71 4.31 20.36
N ALA A 143 -11.11 4.83 19.28
CA ALA A 143 -10.62 3.99 18.20
C ALA A 143 -9.37 3.21 18.66
N GLN A 144 -9.47 1.89 18.64
CA GLN A 144 -8.36 1.04 19.06
C GLN A 144 -7.27 1.04 17.99
N ARG A 145 -6.03 1.14 18.46
CA ARG A 145 -4.80 1.09 17.68
C ARG A 145 -3.78 0.14 18.30
N LEU A 146 -3.09 -0.58 17.43
CA LEU A 146 -2.03 -1.52 17.78
C LEU A 146 -0.70 -0.96 17.28
N LEU A 147 0.26 -0.79 18.18
CA LEU A 147 1.66 -0.56 17.83
C LEU A 147 2.41 -1.89 18.01
N ALA A 148 3.05 -2.37 16.95
CA ALA A 148 3.88 -3.56 16.97
C ALA A 148 5.36 -3.19 16.89
N VAL A 149 6.18 -3.83 17.73
CA VAL A 149 7.59 -3.50 17.91
C VAL A 149 8.43 -4.79 17.82
N ASP A 150 9.42 -4.78 16.94
CA ASP A 150 10.54 -5.73 16.98
C ASP A 150 11.64 -5.14 17.87
N LEU A 151 11.83 -5.70 19.06
CA LEU A 151 12.63 -5.13 20.14
C LEU A 151 14.13 -5.16 19.80
N GLY A 152 14.74 -3.99 19.79
CA GLY A 152 16.18 -3.80 19.74
C GLY A 152 16.56 -2.32 19.81
N LEU A 153 17.86 -2.02 19.95
CA LEU A 153 18.34 -0.64 19.79
C LEU A 153 18.17 -0.14 18.34
N ARG A 154 18.12 -1.08 17.38
CA ARG A 154 17.61 -0.86 16.03
C ARG A 154 16.27 -1.58 15.98
N THR A 155 15.19 -0.81 15.97
CA THR A 155 13.85 -1.34 16.20
C THR A 155 12.99 -1.00 14.99
N GLY A 156 12.23 -1.99 14.52
CA GLY A 156 11.11 -1.73 13.63
C GLY A 156 9.86 -1.43 14.45
N VAL A 157 9.05 -0.48 13.99
CA VAL A 157 7.71 -0.24 14.54
C VAL A 157 6.68 -0.20 13.42
N ALA A 158 5.47 -0.71 13.69
CA ALA A 158 4.35 -0.68 12.76
C ALA A 158 3.04 -0.39 13.50
N LEU A 159 2.27 0.57 13.02
CA LEU A 159 1.01 1.02 13.61
C LEU A 159 -0.19 0.55 12.77
N PHE A 160 -1.13 -0.13 13.40
CA PHE A 160 -2.35 -0.65 12.78
C PHE A 160 -3.60 -0.05 13.43
N ALA A 161 -4.63 0.15 12.61
CA ALA A 161 -5.98 0.46 13.05
C ALA A 161 -6.77 -0.81 13.37
N SER A 162 -7.83 -0.67 14.15
CA SER A 162 -8.75 -1.76 14.52
C SER A 162 -9.57 -2.36 13.37
N ASP A 163 -9.53 -1.76 12.19
CA ASP A 163 -10.08 -2.32 10.95
C ASP A 163 -9.03 -3.08 10.12
N GLY A 164 -7.83 -3.30 10.68
CA GLY A 164 -6.75 -4.06 10.06
C GLY A 164 -5.88 -3.26 9.08
N ARG A 165 -6.13 -1.96 8.89
CA ARG A 165 -5.28 -1.10 8.05
C ARG A 165 -3.94 -0.79 8.71
N LEU A 166 -2.88 -0.82 7.92
CA LEU A 166 -1.55 -0.32 8.28
C LEU A 166 -1.53 1.21 8.12
N LEU A 167 -1.34 1.93 9.22
CA LEU A 167 -1.33 3.39 9.28
C LEU A 167 0.05 3.98 9.07
N GLN A 168 1.09 3.34 9.62
CA GLN A 168 2.47 3.83 9.59
C GLN A 168 3.44 2.69 9.91
N TYR A 169 4.69 2.79 9.46
CA TYR A 169 5.80 2.01 10.01
C TYR A 169 7.06 2.88 10.00
N GLU A 170 7.98 2.61 10.92
CA GLU A 170 9.25 3.33 11.01
C GLU A 170 10.40 2.40 11.42
N HIS A 171 11.61 2.82 11.10
CA HIS A 171 12.83 2.21 11.59
C HIS A 171 13.50 3.18 12.57
N MET A 172 13.58 2.80 13.83
CA MET A 172 14.17 3.61 14.89
C MET A 172 15.58 3.11 15.20
N HIS A 173 16.45 4.04 15.58
CA HIS A 173 17.80 3.71 16.03
C HIS A 173 18.14 4.53 17.28
N ALA A 174 18.18 3.86 18.42
CA ALA A 174 18.53 4.42 19.71
C ALA A 174 20.00 4.14 20.05
N GLN A 175 20.65 5.08 20.73
CA GLN A 175 22.05 4.92 21.17
C GLN A 175 22.15 4.00 22.40
N ASN A 176 21.11 4.00 23.22
CA ASN A 176 21.00 3.24 24.46
C ASN A 176 19.52 3.07 24.88
N ALA A 177 19.28 2.24 25.89
CA ALA A 177 17.93 1.95 26.40
C ALA A 177 17.15 3.22 26.79
N ALA A 178 17.74 4.14 27.55
CA ALA A 178 17.04 5.37 27.96
C ALA A 178 16.60 6.25 26.78
N SER A 179 17.46 6.38 25.75
CA SER A 179 17.09 7.11 24.53
C SER A 179 15.97 6.41 23.75
N LEU A 180 15.92 5.08 23.79
CA LEU A 180 14.81 4.31 23.21
C LEU A 180 13.51 4.57 23.96
N GLY A 181 13.55 4.58 25.30
CA GLY A 181 12.38 4.85 26.14
C GLY A 181 11.76 6.23 25.90
N ALA A 182 12.59 7.25 25.66
CA ALA A 182 12.12 8.58 25.28
C ALA A 182 11.44 8.61 23.89
N MET A 183 12.01 7.89 22.91
CA MET A 183 11.40 7.76 21.58
C MET A 183 10.09 6.96 21.61
N ALA A 184 10.04 5.89 22.42
CA ALA A 184 8.83 5.10 22.65
C ALA A 184 7.70 5.95 23.24
N GLU A 185 7.99 6.76 24.27
CA GLU A 185 7.01 7.67 24.88
C GLU A 185 6.44 8.67 23.87
N ALA A 186 7.30 9.23 22.99
CA ALA A 186 6.87 10.15 21.94
C ALA A 186 5.93 9.49 20.91
N LEU A 187 6.21 8.25 20.51
CA LEU A 187 5.34 7.50 19.60
C LEU A 187 4.01 7.13 20.25
N LEU A 188 4.05 6.57 21.47
CA LEU A 188 2.85 6.16 22.20
C LEU A 188 1.88 7.34 22.44
N SER A 189 2.43 8.51 22.80
CA SER A 189 1.64 9.72 23.04
C SER A 189 1.08 10.35 21.76
N SER A 190 1.82 10.32 20.64
CA SER A 190 1.36 10.93 19.38
C SER A 190 0.37 10.06 18.61
N CYS A 191 0.40 8.75 18.79
CA CYS A 191 -0.42 7.81 18.01
C CYS A 191 -1.68 7.32 18.75
N GLY A 192 -1.87 7.61 20.04
CA GLY A 192 -3.04 7.14 20.80
C GLY A 192 -3.12 5.61 20.83
N VAL A 193 -2.01 4.96 21.20
CA VAL A 193 -1.88 3.49 21.18
C VAL A 193 -2.70 2.86 22.29
N THR A 194 -3.48 1.83 21.96
CA THR A 194 -4.31 1.08 22.93
C THR A 194 -3.78 -0.33 23.19
N HIS A 195 -3.06 -0.91 22.23
CA HIS A 195 -2.44 -2.22 22.31
C HIS A 195 -0.99 -2.09 21.86
N LEU A 196 -0.06 -2.68 22.60
CA LEU A 196 1.37 -2.68 22.30
C LEU A 196 1.84 -4.14 22.17
N ALA A 197 2.10 -4.58 20.95
CA ALA A 197 2.68 -5.89 20.67
C ALA A 197 4.21 -5.81 20.69
N LEU A 198 4.83 -6.59 21.56
CA LEU A 198 6.28 -6.65 21.70
C LEU A 198 6.79 -8.03 21.30
N GLU A 199 7.70 -8.09 20.33
CA GLU A 199 8.48 -9.29 20.01
C GLU A 199 9.94 -9.06 20.35
N GLY A 200 10.54 -10.00 21.08
CA GLY A 200 11.98 -10.00 21.38
C GLY A 200 12.28 -10.26 22.85
N ARG A 201 13.56 -10.56 23.12
CA ARG A 201 14.03 -11.10 24.42
C ARG A 201 14.91 -10.15 25.22
N ASP A 202 15.20 -8.96 24.71
CA ASP A 202 16.00 -7.98 25.45
C ASP A 202 15.15 -7.34 26.56
N TYR A 203 15.41 -7.78 27.79
CA TYR A 203 14.68 -7.34 28.98
C TYR A 203 14.81 -5.83 29.23
N LEU A 204 15.99 -5.23 28.99
CA LEU A 204 16.20 -3.81 29.24
C LEU A 204 15.44 -2.97 28.23
N VAL A 205 15.54 -3.31 26.95
CA VAL A 205 14.80 -2.64 25.88
C VAL A 205 13.30 -2.80 26.08
N ARG A 206 12.84 -4.00 26.45
CA ARG A 206 11.42 -4.25 26.76
C ARG A 206 10.92 -3.36 27.89
N ARG A 207 11.68 -3.30 29.00
CA ARG A 207 11.30 -2.49 30.16
C ARG A 207 11.13 -1.02 29.81
N GLU A 208 11.95 -0.46 28.91
CA GLU A 208 11.81 0.93 28.48
C GLU A 208 10.48 1.20 27.75
N TRP A 209 9.98 0.24 26.97
CA TRP A 209 8.66 0.31 26.34
C TRP A 209 7.53 0.19 27.37
N GLU A 210 7.64 -0.74 28.32
CA GLU A 210 6.66 -0.93 29.41
C GLU A 210 6.57 0.31 30.32
N ASP A 211 7.72 0.87 30.69
CA ASP A 211 7.80 2.10 31.50
C ASP A 211 7.27 3.30 30.70
N ALA A 212 7.48 3.36 29.38
CA ALA A 212 6.93 4.41 28.52
C ALA A 212 5.40 4.38 28.46
N VAL A 213 4.78 3.20 28.39
CA VAL A 213 3.31 3.05 28.46
C VAL A 213 2.77 3.64 29.77
N SER A 214 3.42 3.31 30.88
CA SER A 214 3.04 3.84 32.21
C SER A 214 3.16 5.36 32.26
N ARG A 215 4.28 5.93 31.76
CA ARG A 215 4.48 7.39 31.72
C ARG A 215 3.45 8.13 30.86
N VAL A 216 3.08 7.59 29.70
CA VAL A 216 2.03 8.19 28.85
C VAL A 216 0.68 8.14 29.57
N ALA A 217 0.32 7.01 30.17
CA ALA A 217 -0.93 6.87 30.92
C ALA A 217 -1.03 7.90 32.07
N ASP A 218 0.03 8.01 32.87
CA ASP A 218 0.11 8.97 33.99
C ASP A 218 0.04 10.42 33.51
N ARG A 219 0.74 10.74 32.41
CA ARG A 219 0.81 12.11 31.86
C ARG A 219 -0.51 12.59 31.26
N PHE A 220 -1.25 11.71 30.59
CA PHE A 220 -2.49 12.06 29.89
C PHE A 220 -3.75 11.63 30.64
N GLY A 221 -3.63 10.95 31.78
CA GLY A 221 -4.76 10.44 32.54
C GLY A 221 -5.57 9.38 31.80
N THR A 222 -4.94 8.62 30.90
CA THR A 222 -5.58 7.59 30.07
C THR A 222 -5.30 6.20 30.64
N CYS A 223 -6.10 5.19 30.24
CA CYS A 223 -5.73 3.81 30.51
C CYS A 223 -4.40 3.48 29.82
N PRO A 224 -3.49 2.73 30.46
CA PRO A 224 -2.29 2.25 29.82
C PRO A 224 -2.65 1.29 28.68
N ALA A 225 -1.86 1.32 27.61
CA ALA A 225 -1.99 0.37 26.52
C ALA A 225 -1.83 -1.07 27.03
N GLU A 226 -2.67 -1.98 26.54
CA GLU A 226 -2.53 -3.40 26.83
C GLU A 226 -1.27 -3.94 26.15
N ILE A 227 -0.39 -4.58 26.92
CA ILE A 227 0.87 -5.12 26.41
C ILE A 227 0.67 -6.59 26.02
N LEU A 228 0.91 -6.90 24.75
CA LEU A 228 0.78 -8.22 24.17
C LEU A 228 2.18 -8.77 23.89
N ASP A 229 2.53 -9.88 24.55
CA ASP A 229 3.79 -10.57 24.29
C ASP A 229 3.65 -11.49 23.07
N VAL A 230 4.48 -11.29 22.05
CA VAL A 230 4.38 -12.04 20.79
C VAL A 230 5.59 -12.95 20.62
N SER A 231 5.34 -14.26 20.54
CA SER A 231 6.40 -15.23 20.29
C SER A 231 6.87 -15.19 18.84
N PRO A 232 8.20 -15.16 18.59
CA PRO A 232 8.73 -15.28 17.24
C PRO A 232 8.36 -16.61 16.57
N GLU A 233 8.19 -17.68 17.34
CA GLU A 233 7.82 -19.00 16.81
C GLU A 233 6.35 -19.05 16.35
N GLU A 234 5.45 -18.32 17.01
CA GLU A 234 4.02 -18.29 16.72
C GLU A 234 3.74 -17.57 15.40
N TRP A 235 4.15 -16.31 15.27
CA TRP A 235 3.90 -15.55 14.05
C TRP A 235 4.61 -16.16 12.84
N ARG A 236 5.83 -16.71 13.03
CA ARG A 236 6.55 -17.42 11.95
C ARG A 236 5.82 -18.69 11.54
N ARG A 237 5.21 -19.43 12.46
CA ARG A 237 4.45 -20.64 12.13
C ARG A 237 3.18 -20.33 11.34
N GLU A 238 2.52 -19.22 11.63
CA GLU A 238 1.30 -18.83 10.93
C GLU A 238 1.58 -18.23 9.55
N LEU A 239 2.59 -17.36 9.44
CA LEU A 239 2.81 -16.55 8.23
C LEU A 239 3.83 -17.14 7.25
N LEU A 240 4.78 -17.96 7.72
CA LEU A 240 5.86 -18.52 6.89
C LEU A 240 5.63 -20.00 6.57
N LEU A 241 6.05 -20.41 5.37
CA LEU A 241 6.08 -21.82 4.99
C LEU A 241 7.20 -22.57 5.74
N PRO A 242 7.11 -23.91 5.91
CA PRO A 242 8.14 -24.72 6.53
C PRO A 242 9.56 -24.47 5.97
N LYS A 243 9.68 -24.31 4.64
CA LYS A 243 10.96 -24.00 3.97
C LYS A 243 11.51 -22.61 4.28
N GLU A 244 10.64 -21.64 4.57
CA GLU A 244 11.01 -20.26 4.85
C GLU A 244 11.47 -20.08 6.29
N ARG A 245 11.05 -20.96 7.20
CA ARG A 245 11.49 -21.00 8.61
C ARG A 245 12.58 -22.04 8.89
N ALA A 246 13.26 -22.52 7.86
CA ALA A 246 14.34 -23.52 8.00
C ALA A 246 15.52 -22.98 8.84
N ASP A 247 15.81 -21.69 8.69
CA ASP A 247 16.84 -20.95 9.43
C ASP A 247 16.46 -19.47 9.54
N GLY A 248 17.18 -18.73 10.39
CA GLY A 248 16.88 -17.32 10.64
C GLY A 248 17.10 -16.40 9.44
N SER A 249 18.04 -16.70 8.54
CA SER A 249 18.30 -15.89 7.34
C SER A 249 17.15 -16.04 6.34
N SER A 250 16.72 -17.29 6.11
CA SER A 250 15.56 -17.62 5.29
C SER A 250 14.28 -16.97 5.82
N ALA A 251 14.08 -16.99 7.14
CA ALA A 251 12.90 -16.38 7.77
C ALA A 251 12.88 -14.86 7.55
N LYS A 252 14.03 -14.19 7.74
CA LYS A 252 14.19 -12.75 7.51
C LYS A 252 14.00 -12.37 6.04
N ALA A 253 14.46 -13.20 5.11
CA ALA A 253 14.26 -12.98 3.69
C ALA A 253 12.77 -13.08 3.31
N ALA A 254 12.07 -14.09 3.80
CA ALA A 254 10.64 -14.25 3.58
C ALA A 254 9.82 -13.14 4.25
N ALA A 255 10.16 -12.75 5.48
CA ALA A 255 9.53 -11.63 6.20
C ALA A 255 9.58 -10.34 5.38
N ARG A 256 10.73 -9.99 4.77
CA ARG A 256 10.84 -8.80 3.91
C ARG A 256 9.92 -8.85 2.69
N ILE A 257 9.72 -10.02 2.09
CA ILE A 257 8.85 -10.16 0.91
C ILE A 257 7.38 -10.08 1.33
N ILE A 258 7.01 -10.74 2.43
CA ILE A 258 5.64 -10.69 2.98
C ILE A 258 5.29 -9.28 3.45
N ALA A 259 6.21 -8.59 4.13
CA ALA A 259 6.00 -7.23 4.60
C ALA A 259 5.68 -6.27 3.43
N ARG A 260 6.30 -6.44 2.26
CA ARG A 260 5.95 -5.66 1.06
C ARG A 260 4.53 -5.92 0.58
N GLN A 261 4.12 -7.19 0.55
CA GLN A 261 2.74 -7.57 0.26
C GLN A 261 1.78 -6.93 1.28
N LEU A 262 2.10 -6.95 2.58
CA LEU A 262 1.26 -6.34 3.61
C LEU A 262 1.15 -4.83 3.45
N ILE A 263 2.25 -4.13 3.17
CA ILE A 263 2.22 -2.68 2.90
C ILE A 263 1.33 -2.40 1.68
N ALA A 264 1.48 -3.16 0.60
CA ALA A 264 0.69 -2.97 -0.61
C ALA A 264 -0.82 -3.21 -0.38
N ASP A 265 -1.15 -4.18 0.48
CA ASP A 265 -2.52 -4.66 0.68
C ASP A 265 -3.25 -3.93 1.81
N LEU A 266 -2.55 -3.50 2.85
CA LEU A 266 -3.16 -2.99 4.09
C LEU A 266 -2.96 -1.49 4.29
N SER A 267 -2.12 -0.83 3.50
CA SER A 267 -1.87 0.61 3.64
C SER A 267 -2.39 1.42 2.44
N THR A 268 -2.59 2.71 2.67
CA THR A 268 -2.90 3.70 1.63
C THR A 268 -1.64 4.21 0.92
N PHE A 269 -0.46 3.76 1.34
CA PHE A 269 0.84 4.16 0.80
C PHE A 269 1.59 2.98 0.17
N ARG A 270 2.77 3.27 -0.38
CA ARG A 270 3.68 2.27 -0.96
C ARG A 270 5.07 2.48 -0.38
N HIS A 271 5.84 1.39 -0.28
CA HIS A 271 7.24 1.42 0.15
C HIS A 271 8.16 1.36 -1.07
N GLU A 272 9.10 2.30 -1.14
CA GLU A 272 10.15 2.32 -2.16
C GLU A 272 11.50 1.93 -1.54
N GLY A 273 12.31 1.20 -2.31
CA GLY A 273 13.67 0.85 -1.92
C GLY A 273 13.79 -0.38 -1.01
N SER A 274 14.88 -0.42 -0.24
CA SER A 274 15.17 -1.54 0.67
C SER A 274 14.34 -1.43 1.95
N LEU A 275 13.75 -2.56 2.35
CA LEU A 275 12.98 -2.66 3.58
C LEU A 275 13.90 -3.26 4.65
N PRO A 276 14.24 -2.52 5.73
CA PRO A 276 15.01 -3.06 6.84
C PRO A 276 14.34 -4.30 7.42
N THR A 277 15.14 -5.27 7.86
CA THR A 277 14.60 -6.51 8.42
C THR A 277 13.78 -6.25 9.68
N ASP A 278 14.25 -5.36 10.55
CA ASP A 278 13.59 -5.07 11.83
C ASP A 278 12.18 -4.49 11.59
N VAL A 279 12.04 -3.62 10.57
CA VAL A 279 10.74 -3.11 10.09
C VAL A 279 9.86 -4.22 9.53
N ALA A 280 10.43 -5.13 8.74
CA ALA A 280 9.68 -6.24 8.18
C ALA A 280 9.16 -7.19 9.27
N GLU A 281 9.97 -7.49 10.29
CA GLU A 281 9.57 -8.31 11.44
C GLU A 281 8.46 -7.60 12.23
N ALA A 282 8.59 -6.30 12.53
CA ALA A 282 7.54 -5.52 13.19
C ALA A 282 6.21 -5.48 12.42
N LEU A 283 6.26 -5.38 11.08
CA LEU A 283 5.06 -5.46 10.23
C LEU A 283 4.36 -6.81 10.32
N LEU A 284 5.12 -7.91 10.34
CA LEU A 284 4.56 -9.26 10.45
C LEU A 284 4.02 -9.53 11.87
N VAL A 285 4.71 -9.05 12.91
CA VAL A 285 4.24 -9.10 14.30
C VAL A 285 2.92 -8.35 14.46
N GLY A 286 2.82 -7.13 13.91
CA GLY A 286 1.60 -6.35 13.95
C GLY A 286 0.45 -6.95 13.14
N TYR A 287 0.76 -7.52 11.98
CA TYR A 287 -0.24 -8.24 11.18
C TYR A 287 -0.76 -9.49 11.89
N PHE A 288 0.14 -10.34 12.42
CA PHE A 288 -0.22 -11.51 13.22
C PHE A 288 -1.11 -11.12 14.41
N THR A 289 -0.70 -10.12 15.17
CA THR A 289 -1.46 -9.66 16.34
C THR A 289 -2.82 -9.08 15.94
N SER A 290 -2.88 -8.30 14.86
CA SER A 290 -4.15 -7.79 14.32
C SER A 290 -5.11 -8.91 13.93
N ARG A 291 -4.60 -10.04 13.43
CA ARG A 291 -5.41 -11.24 13.15
C ARG A 291 -5.90 -11.90 14.44
N SER A 292 -5.04 -12.07 15.43
CA SER A 292 -5.39 -12.63 16.73
C SER A 292 -6.45 -11.80 17.49
N LEU A 293 -6.46 -10.48 17.29
CA LEU A 293 -7.47 -9.56 17.81
C LEU A 293 -8.76 -9.54 16.97
N GLY A 294 -8.80 -10.25 15.84
CA GLY A 294 -9.94 -10.26 14.91
C GLY A 294 -10.07 -9.01 14.03
N TRP A 295 -9.08 -8.13 14.02
CA TRP A 295 -9.06 -6.88 13.24
C TRP A 295 -8.76 -7.13 11.76
N CYS A 296 -8.08 -8.23 11.43
CA CYS A 296 -7.84 -8.66 10.06
C CYS A 296 -8.23 -10.12 9.85
N THR A 297 -9.15 -10.38 8.93
CA THR A 297 -9.71 -11.73 8.67
C THR A 297 -9.38 -12.27 7.28
N ARG A 298 -8.37 -11.68 6.61
CA ARG A 298 -7.97 -12.05 5.25
C ARG A 298 -7.56 -13.53 5.16
N GLU A 299 -8.06 -14.23 4.14
CA GLU A 299 -7.63 -15.58 3.78
C GLU A 299 -7.30 -15.71 2.28
N PRO A 300 -6.17 -16.34 1.89
CA PRO A 300 -5.11 -16.82 2.76
C PRO A 300 -4.36 -15.64 3.41
N ALA A 301 -3.88 -15.84 4.64
CA ALA A 301 -3.14 -14.83 5.40
C ALA A 301 -1.98 -14.20 4.60
N VAL A 302 -1.28 -15.00 3.78
CA VAL A 302 -0.23 -14.57 2.85
C VAL A 302 -0.58 -15.09 1.45
N ARG A 303 -0.65 -14.20 0.45
CA ARG A 303 -0.92 -14.59 -0.94
C ARG A 303 0.34 -15.13 -1.59
N ARG A 304 0.23 -16.28 -2.23
CA ARG A 304 1.36 -17.04 -2.80
C ARG A 304 1.00 -17.58 -4.18
N PHE A 305 1.99 -17.71 -5.05
CA PHE A 305 1.89 -18.46 -6.29
C PHE A 305 1.81 -19.97 -6.01
N THR A 306 1.45 -20.76 -7.02
CA THR A 306 1.36 -22.23 -6.93
C THR A 306 2.68 -22.92 -6.56
N ASN A 307 3.82 -22.28 -6.85
CA ASN A 307 5.15 -22.75 -6.43
C ASN A 307 5.52 -22.40 -4.97
N GLY A 308 4.60 -21.74 -4.25
CA GLY A 308 4.75 -21.32 -2.86
C GLY A 308 5.47 -19.98 -2.67
N ASN A 309 5.91 -19.30 -3.73
CA ASN A 309 6.54 -17.99 -3.62
C ASN A 309 5.51 -16.92 -3.25
N VAL A 310 5.89 -15.95 -2.43
CA VAL A 310 5.03 -14.84 -2.01
C VAL A 310 4.74 -13.90 -3.18
N MET A 311 3.49 -13.46 -3.32
CA MET A 311 3.05 -12.47 -4.31
C MET A 311 3.26 -11.06 -3.78
N ALA A 312 4.49 -10.53 -3.85
CA ALA A 312 4.79 -9.16 -3.41
C ALA A 312 4.29 -8.09 -4.39
#